data_AF-A0A935FY31-F1
#
_entry.id   AF-A0A935FY31-F1
#
_cell.length_a   1.000
_cell.length_b   1.000
_cell.length_c   1.000
_cell.angle_alpha   90.00
_cell.angle_beta   90.00
_cell.angle_gamma   90.00
#
_symmetry.space_group_name_H-M   'P 1'
#
loop_
_entity.id
_entity.type
_entity.pdbx_description
1 polymer ?
#
loop_
_entity_poly.entity_id
_entity_poly.type
_entity_poly.pdbx_seq_one_letter_code
_entity_poly.pdbx_strand_id
1 'polypeptide(L)'
;MNLLLHLFIVFAFFSNAGISISQDLSYGDDLNAEQIIELSKPALISIWMRDQEYFDYGTGNYKDTTILNGSGFIISPDGLVCTNYHVVEQIDSLIVKTSDGEFHSAELLLADEKNDFAIIRIHPHNGNVYSTVKLGNSDDLKAGQEVFAIGSPLGFEYTISSGIIAALRENEKVSFPDPVTYLTEDKVFKNVIQVTAAISPGNSGGALFNKKGEVIGITTYTYTGYGNLNFAVAINNYKDLIQMVESADPETDETLIARKEESIFNSTYNIASTLSAQLTYDWFYSRQKDTMTIIDTFVVRQDSVNRIRLDKSEKAFLKCIEIKPDSFSLYQELLDLYVFTDSFERAENLYKGIVDKFDSDSLLNLLSSSLASAYSTSKNYDKAILFYKKMLAEDPSLSYIQFQIANTYHLMNDKKKAVQEYRNLLNRNPEYVDAYVQLGRIYFEDYKNYEKASQYLDKAYSYTLDADAYAVNNPVIHYYRGMIAAKNGKKFAAMLSYLELKNSYDYSPEATKRRLELYEEIKKFDD
;
A
#
# COMPACT_ATOMS: atom_id res chain seq x y z
N MET A 1 7.76 -8.46 -72.50
CA MET A 1 6.96 -7.88 -73.60
C MET A 1 5.96 -8.96 -73.98
N ASN A 2 4.86 -9.01 -73.24
CA ASN A 2 3.61 -8.37 -73.64
C ASN A 2 2.86 -9.34 -74.57
N LEU A 3 1.58 -9.59 -74.43
CA LEU A 3 0.52 -8.94 -73.67
C LEU A 3 -0.74 -9.73 -74.07
N LEU A 4 -1.80 -9.60 -73.27
CA LEU A 4 -3.17 -9.51 -73.78
C LEU A 4 -3.67 -10.68 -74.64
N LEU A 5 -4.20 -11.69 -73.98
CA LEU A 5 -5.62 -12.05 -74.06
C LEU A 5 -5.87 -13.01 -72.89
N HIS A 6 -7.05 -13.05 -72.30
CA HIS A 6 -7.42 -13.70 -71.02
C HIS A 6 -7.38 -12.78 -69.78
N LEU A 7 -7.69 -11.49 -69.98
CA LEU A 7 -8.44 -10.71 -69.00
C LEU A 7 -9.93 -10.78 -69.40
N PHE A 8 -10.83 -10.80 -68.40
CA PHE A 8 -12.29 -10.93 -68.46
C PHE A 8 -12.85 -12.36 -68.41
N ILE A 9 -12.87 -12.95 -67.21
CA ILE A 9 -14.07 -13.32 -66.43
C ILE A 9 -13.54 -14.08 -65.19
N VAL A 10 -13.19 -13.33 -64.15
CA VAL A 10 -13.06 -13.82 -62.77
C VAL A 10 -13.90 -12.87 -61.92
N PHE A 11 -15.21 -12.99 -62.08
CA PHE A 11 -16.22 -12.45 -61.19
C PHE A 11 -17.44 -13.35 -61.34
N ALA A 12 -18.04 -13.73 -60.21
CA ALA A 12 -19.15 -14.67 -60.02
C ALA A 12 -18.75 -16.16 -60.01
N PHE A 13 -18.51 -16.70 -58.81
CA PHE A 13 -19.27 -17.80 -58.20
C PHE A 13 -18.60 -18.17 -56.87
N PHE A 14 -18.69 -17.27 -55.88
CA PHE A 14 -18.70 -17.67 -54.48
C PHE A 14 -20.14 -17.47 -54.00
N SER A 15 -20.94 -18.53 -54.05
CA SER A 15 -22.20 -18.60 -53.35
C SER A 15 -22.41 -20.00 -52.79
N ASN A 16 -22.67 -20.04 -51.49
CA ASN A 16 -23.32 -21.09 -50.72
C ASN A 16 -22.71 -22.48 -50.71
N ALA A 17 -21.76 -22.69 -49.81
CA ALA A 17 -21.73 -23.87 -48.97
C ALA A 17 -21.80 -23.42 -47.49
N GLY A 18 -22.98 -22.92 -47.09
CA GLY A 18 -23.33 -22.83 -45.68
C GLY A 18 -23.51 -24.25 -45.18
N ILE A 19 -22.49 -24.80 -44.52
CA ILE A 19 -22.67 -25.95 -43.65
C ILE A 19 -23.24 -25.39 -42.35
N SER A 20 -24.55 -25.34 -42.29
CA SER A 20 -25.31 -25.14 -41.06
C SER A 20 -25.12 -26.39 -40.20
N ILE A 21 -24.17 -26.37 -39.27
CA ILE A 21 -24.24 -27.25 -38.10
C ILE A 21 -25.23 -26.59 -37.14
N SER A 22 -26.51 -26.64 -37.49
CA SER A 22 -27.58 -26.54 -36.49
C SER A 22 -27.84 -27.95 -35.99
N GLN A 23 -26.96 -28.47 -35.13
CA GLN A 23 -27.46 -29.42 -34.15
C GLN A 23 -28.25 -28.57 -33.17
N ASP A 24 -29.58 -28.68 -33.24
CA ASP A 24 -30.47 -28.25 -32.18
C ASP A 24 -30.04 -28.96 -30.89
N LEU A 25 -29.13 -28.35 -30.13
CA LEU A 25 -28.88 -28.68 -28.74
C LEU A 25 -30.16 -28.34 -27.99
N SER A 26 -31.02 -29.34 -27.82
CA SER A 26 -32.22 -29.17 -27.01
C SER A 26 -31.77 -28.75 -25.61
N TYR A 27 -32.38 -27.68 -25.09
CA TYR A 27 -32.19 -27.20 -23.73
C TYR A 27 -32.79 -28.23 -22.77
N GLY A 28 -32.07 -29.33 -22.51
CA GLY A 28 -32.60 -30.51 -21.82
C GLY A 28 -31.60 -31.64 -21.57
N ASP A 29 -30.53 -31.76 -22.36
CA ASP A 29 -29.50 -32.78 -22.15
C ASP A 29 -28.28 -32.23 -21.41
N ASP A 30 -27.72 -33.04 -20.52
CA ASP A 30 -26.46 -32.79 -19.84
C ASP A 30 -25.32 -32.66 -20.86
N LEU A 31 -24.74 -31.46 -20.96
CA LEU A 31 -23.60 -31.13 -21.80
C LEU A 31 -22.30 -31.72 -21.23
N ASN A 32 -21.42 -32.16 -22.13
CA ASN A 32 -20.05 -32.53 -21.80
C ASN A 32 -19.09 -31.31 -21.87
N ALA A 33 -17.82 -31.52 -21.52
CA ALA A 33 -16.81 -30.46 -21.53
C ALA A 33 -16.64 -29.77 -22.90
N GLU A 34 -16.62 -30.54 -23.99
CA GLU A 34 -16.46 -30.04 -25.37
C GLU A 34 -17.62 -29.13 -25.77
N GLN A 35 -18.85 -29.56 -25.48
CA GLN A 35 -20.05 -28.78 -25.76
C GLN A 35 -20.12 -27.49 -24.92
N ILE A 36 -19.70 -27.55 -23.65
CA ILE A 36 -19.69 -26.38 -22.77
C ILE A 36 -18.67 -25.34 -23.25
N ILE A 37 -17.44 -25.74 -23.59
CA ILE A 37 -16.45 -24.78 -24.11
C ILE A 37 -16.90 -24.21 -25.46
N GLU A 38 -17.44 -25.01 -26.38
CA GLU A 38 -17.92 -24.51 -27.68
C GLU A 38 -19.06 -23.51 -27.53
N LEU A 39 -20.03 -23.81 -26.65
CA LEU A 39 -21.17 -22.94 -26.39
C LEU A 39 -20.76 -21.63 -25.72
N SER A 40 -19.87 -21.69 -24.72
CA SER A 40 -19.56 -20.55 -23.87
C SER A 40 -18.42 -19.68 -24.37
N LYS A 41 -17.47 -20.23 -25.14
CA LYS A 41 -16.22 -19.55 -25.54
C LYS A 41 -16.45 -18.14 -26.12
N PRO A 42 -17.47 -17.89 -26.98
CA PRO A 42 -17.74 -16.55 -27.48
C PRO A 42 -17.97 -15.48 -26.40
N ALA A 43 -18.46 -15.88 -25.23
CA ALA A 43 -18.76 -15.02 -24.09
C ALA A 43 -17.65 -14.97 -23.03
N LEU A 44 -16.57 -15.74 -23.18
CA LEU A 44 -15.46 -15.78 -22.23
C LEU A 44 -14.42 -14.73 -22.60
N ILE A 45 -13.82 -14.11 -21.57
CA ILE A 45 -12.81 -13.07 -21.75
C ILE A 45 -11.61 -13.29 -20.85
N SER A 46 -10.49 -12.69 -21.23
CA SER A 46 -9.28 -12.60 -20.43
C SER A 46 -9.05 -11.14 -20.03
N ILE A 47 -8.68 -10.91 -18.76
CA ILE A 47 -8.45 -9.58 -18.19
C ILE A 47 -6.96 -9.37 -18.06
N TRP A 48 -6.51 -8.27 -18.63
CA TRP A 48 -5.13 -7.87 -18.71
C TRP A 48 -4.94 -6.52 -18.05
N MET A 49 -3.81 -6.37 -17.38
CA MET A 49 -3.35 -5.09 -16.85
C MET A 49 -2.11 -4.64 -17.63
N ARG A 50 -2.03 -3.33 -17.87
CA ARG A 50 -0.77 -2.73 -18.33
C ARG A 50 0.11 -2.51 -17.11
N ASP A 51 1.18 -3.29 -17.02
CA ASP A 51 2.24 -3.05 -16.04
C ASP A 51 3.30 -2.18 -16.72
N GLN A 52 3.34 -0.92 -16.31
CA GLN A 52 4.46 -0.04 -16.64
C GLN A 52 5.57 -0.35 -15.65
N GLU A 53 6.61 -1.06 -16.13
CA GLU A 53 7.78 -1.54 -15.37
C GLU A 53 7.69 -2.99 -14.84
N TYR A 54 7.27 -3.94 -15.68
CA TYR A 54 7.48 -5.35 -15.36
C TYR A 54 8.98 -5.71 -15.37
N PHE A 55 9.49 -6.24 -14.26
CA PHE A 55 10.87 -6.71 -14.17
C PHE A 55 11.01 -8.08 -14.87
N ASP A 56 11.61 -8.07 -16.05
CA ASP A 56 11.89 -9.31 -16.78
C ASP A 56 13.18 -9.95 -16.24
N TYR A 57 13.02 -10.96 -15.37
CA TYR A 57 14.13 -11.72 -14.80
C TYR A 57 15.05 -12.38 -15.84
N GLY A 58 14.59 -12.62 -17.07
CA GLY A 58 15.39 -13.17 -18.15
C GLY A 58 16.32 -12.14 -18.80
N THR A 59 15.94 -10.86 -18.79
CA THR A 59 16.72 -9.77 -19.40
C THR A 59 17.34 -8.79 -18.41
N GLY A 60 16.91 -8.82 -17.14
CA GLY A 60 17.35 -7.91 -16.07
C GLY A 60 16.82 -6.47 -16.21
N ASN A 61 15.90 -6.23 -17.14
CA ASN A 61 15.37 -4.92 -17.49
C ASN A 61 13.88 -4.79 -17.18
N TYR A 62 13.47 -3.55 -16.96
CA TYR A 62 12.07 -3.16 -16.87
C TYR A 62 11.51 -2.90 -18.26
N LYS A 63 10.33 -3.43 -18.56
CA LYS A 63 9.61 -3.14 -19.80
C LYS A 63 8.14 -2.89 -19.52
N ASP A 64 7.53 -1.99 -20.30
CA ASP A 64 6.09 -1.90 -20.37
C ASP A 64 5.57 -3.23 -20.92
N THR A 65 4.65 -3.85 -20.20
CA THR A 65 4.07 -5.10 -20.64
C THR A 65 2.59 -5.17 -20.30
N THR A 66 1.93 -6.15 -20.88
CA THR A 66 0.52 -6.44 -20.62
C THR A 66 0.49 -7.82 -19.99
N ILE A 67 0.18 -7.86 -18.70
CA ILE A 67 0.18 -9.09 -17.91
C ILE A 67 -1.25 -9.55 -17.79
N LEU A 68 -1.48 -10.84 -18.05
CA LEU A 68 -2.76 -11.44 -17.75
C LEU A 68 -2.97 -11.42 -16.23
N ASN A 69 -4.02 -10.74 -15.78
CA ASN A 69 -4.38 -10.69 -14.36
C ASN A 69 -5.45 -11.73 -14.00
N GLY A 70 -6.35 -12.05 -14.91
CA GLY A 70 -7.40 -13.03 -14.67
C GLY A 70 -8.33 -13.26 -15.85
N SER A 71 -9.52 -13.75 -15.54
CA SER A 71 -10.56 -14.13 -16.49
C SER A 71 -11.89 -13.46 -16.13
N GLY A 72 -12.85 -13.57 -17.03
CA GLY A 72 -14.23 -13.11 -16.81
C GLY A 72 -15.17 -13.70 -17.84
N PHE A 73 -16.45 -13.36 -17.73
CA PHE A 73 -17.47 -13.79 -18.68
C PHE A 73 -18.53 -12.72 -18.87
N ILE A 74 -19.01 -12.61 -20.11
CA ILE A 74 -20.01 -11.63 -20.52
C ILE A 74 -21.41 -12.17 -20.19
N ILE A 75 -22.19 -11.39 -19.45
CA ILE A 75 -23.55 -11.74 -19.00
C ILE A 75 -24.65 -10.98 -19.74
N SER A 76 -24.32 -9.86 -20.39
CA SER A 76 -25.28 -9.04 -21.15
C SER A 76 -24.75 -8.70 -22.55
N PRO A 77 -25.62 -8.66 -23.59
CA PRO A 77 -25.20 -8.39 -24.97
C PRO A 77 -24.57 -7.01 -25.19
N ASP A 78 -24.82 -6.06 -24.29
CA ASP A 78 -24.23 -4.72 -24.27
C ASP A 78 -22.83 -4.68 -23.63
N GLY A 79 -22.30 -5.82 -23.18
CA GLY A 79 -20.92 -5.98 -22.71
C GLY A 79 -20.73 -5.89 -21.20
N LEU A 80 -21.76 -6.24 -20.43
CA LEU A 80 -21.63 -6.41 -18.98
C LEU A 80 -20.86 -7.70 -18.67
N VAL A 81 -19.81 -7.61 -17.83
CA VAL A 81 -18.88 -8.71 -17.54
C VAL A 81 -18.75 -8.90 -16.03
N CYS A 82 -18.78 -10.17 -15.59
CA CYS A 82 -18.47 -10.55 -14.22
C CYS A 82 -17.03 -11.06 -14.09
N THR A 83 -16.39 -10.72 -12.98
CA THR A 83 -15.05 -11.21 -12.60
C THR A 83 -14.84 -11.09 -11.07
N ASN A 84 -13.64 -11.36 -10.57
CA ASN A 84 -13.29 -11.16 -9.17
C ASN A 84 -12.81 -9.73 -8.89
N TYR A 85 -12.99 -9.28 -7.65
CA TYR A 85 -12.45 -8.00 -7.17
C TYR A 85 -10.92 -7.97 -7.31
N HIS A 86 -10.22 -8.99 -6.83
CA HIS A 86 -8.75 -9.00 -6.87
C HIS A 86 -8.17 -9.07 -8.30
N VAL A 87 -8.99 -9.40 -9.30
CA VAL A 87 -8.60 -9.39 -10.72
C VAL A 87 -8.65 -7.97 -11.30
N VAL A 88 -9.37 -7.05 -10.66
CA VAL A 88 -9.53 -5.66 -11.11
C VAL A 88 -9.01 -4.64 -10.10
N GLU A 89 -8.59 -5.08 -8.91
CA GLU A 89 -8.02 -4.22 -7.88
C GLU A 89 -6.63 -3.71 -8.29
N GLN A 90 -6.30 -2.48 -7.88
CA GLN A 90 -4.96 -1.88 -8.04
C GLN A 90 -4.46 -1.77 -9.49
N ILE A 91 -5.36 -1.75 -10.47
CA ILE A 91 -5.01 -1.68 -11.89
C ILE A 91 -5.21 -0.26 -12.44
N ASP A 92 -4.16 0.30 -13.02
CA ASP A 92 -4.18 1.63 -13.66
C ASP A 92 -5.00 1.66 -14.96
N SER A 93 -5.07 0.52 -15.68
CA SER A 93 -5.86 0.37 -16.91
C SER A 93 -6.40 -1.04 -17.09
N LEU A 94 -7.73 -1.17 -17.14
CA LEU A 94 -8.42 -2.43 -17.36
C LEU A 94 -8.56 -2.69 -18.85
N ILE A 95 -7.88 -3.74 -19.32
CA ILE A 95 -7.93 -4.16 -20.72
C ILE A 95 -8.53 -5.56 -20.75
N VAL A 96 -9.54 -5.75 -21.59
CA VAL A 96 -10.19 -7.03 -21.79
C VAL A 96 -9.86 -7.54 -23.19
N LYS A 97 -9.53 -8.82 -23.31
CA LYS A 97 -9.42 -9.48 -24.60
C LYS A 97 -10.56 -10.48 -24.77
N THR A 98 -11.27 -10.36 -25.88
CA THR A 98 -12.40 -11.21 -26.25
C THR A 98 -11.95 -12.43 -27.04
N SER A 99 -12.86 -13.39 -27.21
CA SER A 99 -12.61 -14.68 -27.87
C SER A 99 -12.25 -14.62 -29.35
N ASP A 100 -12.59 -13.50 -30.02
CA ASP A 100 -12.17 -13.15 -31.37
C ASP A 100 -10.73 -12.56 -31.43
N GLY A 101 -10.12 -12.31 -30.27
CA GLY A 101 -8.77 -11.78 -30.13
C GLY A 101 -8.70 -10.25 -30.09
N GLU A 102 -9.83 -9.55 -30.12
CA GLU A 102 -9.86 -8.09 -29.99
C GLU A 102 -9.61 -7.64 -28.55
N PHE A 103 -8.98 -6.46 -28.41
CA PHE A 103 -8.73 -5.82 -27.13
C PHE A 103 -9.67 -4.63 -26.95
N HIS A 104 -10.29 -4.55 -25.78
CA HIS A 104 -11.24 -3.52 -25.39
C HIS A 104 -10.77 -2.84 -24.10
N SER A 105 -10.94 -1.52 -24.03
CA SER A 105 -10.90 -0.84 -22.73
C SER A 105 -12.13 -1.26 -21.93
N ALA A 106 -11.96 -1.51 -20.64
CA ALA A 106 -13.05 -1.81 -19.74
C ALA A 106 -13.20 -0.74 -18.67
N GLU A 107 -14.43 -0.58 -18.20
CA GLU A 107 -14.78 0.32 -17.11
C GLU A 107 -15.24 -0.51 -15.90
N LEU A 108 -14.77 -0.16 -14.71
CA LEU A 108 -15.25 -0.74 -13.46
C LEU A 108 -16.58 -0.09 -13.08
N LEU A 109 -17.66 -0.89 -13.01
CA LEU A 109 -18.99 -0.41 -12.61
C LEU A 109 -19.27 -0.64 -11.13
N LEU A 110 -18.90 -1.82 -10.63
CA LEU A 110 -19.14 -2.20 -9.25
C LEU A 110 -18.04 -3.14 -8.78
N ALA A 111 -17.63 -2.99 -7.52
CA ALA A 111 -16.78 -3.97 -6.87
C ALA A 111 -17.24 -4.22 -5.43
N ASP A 112 -17.12 -5.47 -5.01
CA ASP A 112 -17.43 -5.98 -3.69
C ASP A 112 -16.22 -6.77 -3.19
N GLU A 113 -15.33 -6.04 -2.51
CA GLU A 113 -14.10 -6.58 -1.91
C GLU A 113 -14.41 -7.77 -1.00
N LYS A 114 -15.45 -7.66 -0.17
CA LYS A 114 -15.81 -8.66 0.84
C LYS A 114 -16.09 -10.02 0.22
N ASN A 115 -16.84 -10.03 -0.88
CA ASN A 115 -17.18 -11.27 -1.57
C ASN A 115 -16.24 -11.61 -2.72
N ASP A 116 -15.21 -10.80 -3.00
CA ASP A 116 -14.29 -10.96 -4.13
C ASP A 116 -14.99 -10.90 -5.50
N PHE A 117 -15.80 -9.87 -5.72
CA PHE A 117 -16.59 -9.76 -6.94
C PHE A 117 -16.47 -8.39 -7.58
N ALA A 118 -16.50 -8.34 -8.91
CA ALA A 118 -16.58 -7.11 -9.66
C ALA A 118 -17.43 -7.28 -10.92
N ILE A 119 -18.06 -6.18 -11.30
CA ILE A 119 -18.76 -6.01 -12.57
C ILE A 119 -18.03 -4.93 -13.36
N ILE A 120 -17.59 -5.28 -14.56
CA ILE A 120 -16.97 -4.35 -15.50
C ILE A 120 -17.82 -4.26 -16.78
N ARG A 121 -17.61 -3.20 -17.57
CA ARG A 121 -18.26 -3.01 -18.86
C ARG A 121 -17.22 -2.88 -19.96
N ILE A 122 -17.45 -3.59 -21.06
CA ILE A 122 -16.78 -3.38 -22.34
C ILE A 122 -17.79 -2.86 -23.35
N HIS A 123 -17.39 -1.88 -24.16
CA HIS A 123 -18.30 -1.33 -25.17
C HIS A 123 -18.16 -2.08 -26.49
N PRO A 124 -19.28 -2.50 -27.11
CA PRO A 124 -19.25 -3.11 -28.42
C PRO A 124 -18.76 -2.13 -29.49
N HIS A 125 -17.89 -2.58 -30.38
CA HIS A 125 -17.52 -1.82 -31.57
C HIS A 125 -18.57 -2.02 -32.68
N ASN A 126 -18.85 -0.96 -33.43
CA ASN A 126 -19.61 -1.00 -34.69
C ASN A 126 -21.05 -1.55 -34.60
N GLY A 127 -21.70 -1.47 -33.43
CA GLY A 127 -23.09 -1.89 -33.25
C GLY A 127 -23.29 -3.42 -33.17
N ASN A 128 -22.20 -4.18 -32.99
CA ASN A 128 -22.28 -5.60 -32.67
C ASN A 128 -22.80 -5.80 -31.24
N VAL A 129 -23.32 -7.00 -30.96
CA VAL A 129 -23.66 -7.44 -29.60
C VAL A 129 -22.76 -8.60 -29.20
N TYR A 130 -22.49 -8.72 -27.92
CA TYR A 130 -21.69 -9.82 -27.40
C TYR A 130 -22.53 -11.08 -27.19
N SER A 131 -21.89 -12.24 -27.36
CA SER A 131 -22.45 -13.50 -26.87
C SER A 131 -22.41 -13.51 -25.34
N THR A 132 -23.37 -14.17 -24.71
CA THR A 132 -23.49 -14.20 -23.25
C THR A 132 -23.56 -15.61 -22.70
N VAL A 133 -23.10 -15.78 -21.46
CA VAL A 133 -23.36 -16.99 -20.69
C VAL A 133 -24.70 -16.89 -19.97
N LYS A 134 -25.25 -18.04 -19.56
CA LYS A 134 -26.45 -18.10 -18.71
C LYS A 134 -26.05 -18.29 -17.26
N LEU A 135 -26.65 -17.53 -16.35
CA LEU A 135 -26.45 -17.70 -14.91
C LEU A 135 -27.39 -18.79 -14.38
N GLY A 136 -26.84 -19.71 -13.59
CA GLY A 136 -27.58 -20.83 -13.00
C GLY A 136 -28.15 -20.51 -11.61
N ASN A 137 -28.54 -21.57 -10.89
CA ASN A 137 -28.92 -21.50 -9.48
C ASN A 137 -27.91 -22.26 -8.62
N SER A 138 -27.18 -21.55 -7.75
CA SER A 138 -26.20 -22.18 -6.85
C SER A 138 -26.79 -22.72 -5.54
N ASP A 139 -28.05 -22.43 -5.23
CA ASP A 139 -28.68 -22.87 -3.97
C ASP A 139 -29.09 -24.36 -4.01
N ASP A 140 -29.27 -24.91 -5.22
CA ASP A 140 -29.68 -26.30 -5.44
C ASP A 140 -28.49 -27.25 -5.67
N LEU A 141 -27.26 -26.76 -5.47
CA LEU A 141 -26.05 -27.53 -5.71
C LEU A 141 -25.92 -28.68 -4.70
N LYS A 142 -25.24 -29.75 -5.13
CA LYS A 142 -24.96 -30.92 -4.29
C LYS A 142 -23.55 -31.41 -4.54
N ALA A 143 -22.87 -31.83 -3.48
CA ALA A 143 -21.59 -32.52 -3.61
C ALA A 143 -21.72 -33.75 -4.53
N GLY A 144 -20.71 -33.96 -5.37
CA GLY A 144 -20.68 -35.02 -6.39
C GLY A 144 -21.22 -34.60 -7.76
N GLN A 145 -21.85 -33.43 -7.90
CA GLN A 145 -22.24 -32.90 -9.22
C GLN A 145 -20.99 -32.55 -10.04
N GLU A 146 -21.01 -32.91 -11.32
CA GLU A 146 -19.94 -32.59 -12.27
C GLU A 146 -19.97 -31.09 -12.63
N VAL A 147 -18.78 -30.51 -12.73
CA VAL A 147 -18.57 -29.08 -13.00
C VAL A 147 -17.38 -28.87 -13.93
N PHE A 148 -17.41 -27.74 -14.64
CA PHE A 148 -16.38 -27.36 -15.60
C PHE A 148 -15.92 -25.94 -15.31
N ALA A 149 -14.67 -25.75 -14.92
CA ALA A 149 -14.07 -24.44 -14.77
C ALA A 149 -13.44 -24.03 -16.10
N ILE A 150 -13.71 -22.81 -16.55
CA ILE A 150 -13.06 -22.24 -17.74
C ILE A 150 -12.45 -20.88 -17.40
N GLY A 151 -11.17 -20.74 -17.73
CA GLY A 151 -10.42 -19.52 -17.50
C GLY A 151 -9.13 -19.49 -18.32
N SER A 152 -8.19 -18.65 -17.89
CA SER A 152 -6.94 -18.36 -18.61
C SER A 152 -5.71 -18.59 -17.73
N PRO A 153 -5.47 -19.80 -17.18
CA PRO A 153 -4.32 -20.04 -16.30
C PRO A 153 -3.01 -19.63 -16.97
N LEU A 154 -2.21 -18.79 -16.31
CA LEU A 154 -0.89 -18.36 -16.79
C LEU A 154 -0.85 -17.82 -18.25
N GLY A 155 -1.96 -17.28 -18.76
CA GLY A 155 -2.03 -16.81 -20.15
C GLY A 155 -2.55 -17.84 -21.16
N PHE A 156 -2.81 -19.08 -20.75
CA PHE A 156 -3.41 -20.12 -21.60
C PHE A 156 -4.92 -19.94 -21.67
N GLU A 157 -5.36 -18.98 -22.49
CA GLU A 157 -6.76 -18.58 -22.63
C GLU A 157 -7.69 -19.75 -22.98
N TYR A 158 -8.91 -19.72 -22.43
CA TYR A 158 -9.97 -20.70 -22.70
C TYR A 158 -9.60 -22.14 -22.28
N THR A 159 -8.77 -22.28 -21.26
CA THR A 159 -8.47 -23.60 -20.65
C THR A 159 -9.69 -24.09 -19.88
N ILE A 160 -10.18 -25.27 -20.24
CA ILE A 160 -11.25 -25.98 -19.54
C ILE A 160 -10.67 -27.06 -18.62
N SER A 161 -11.15 -27.12 -17.38
CA SER A 161 -10.89 -28.22 -16.45
C SER A 161 -12.19 -28.80 -15.93
N SER A 162 -12.29 -30.14 -15.89
CA SER A 162 -13.45 -30.84 -15.35
C SER A 162 -13.19 -31.36 -13.94
N GLY A 163 -14.26 -31.48 -13.16
CA GLY A 163 -14.21 -32.03 -11.82
C GLY A 163 -15.60 -32.19 -11.23
N ILE A 164 -15.66 -32.31 -9.91
CA ILE A 164 -16.92 -32.37 -9.15
C ILE A 164 -16.96 -31.28 -8.08
N ILE A 165 -18.16 -30.98 -7.60
CA ILE A 165 -18.37 -30.27 -6.33
C ILE A 165 -17.91 -31.21 -5.22
N ALA A 166 -16.79 -30.90 -4.58
CA ALA A 166 -16.25 -31.67 -3.46
C ALA A 166 -17.04 -31.38 -2.18
N ALA A 167 -17.37 -30.11 -1.94
CA ALA A 167 -18.16 -29.65 -0.80
C ALA A 167 -18.79 -28.29 -1.09
N LEU A 168 -19.89 -27.99 -0.40
CA LEU A 168 -20.46 -26.66 -0.29
C LEU A 168 -20.13 -26.13 1.11
N ARG A 169 -19.64 -24.89 1.18
CA ARG A 169 -19.09 -24.31 2.41
C ARG A 169 -19.75 -22.97 2.68
N GLU A 170 -20.12 -22.76 3.94
CA GLU A 170 -20.69 -21.51 4.42
C GLU A 170 -19.71 -20.83 5.38
N ASN A 171 -19.51 -19.53 5.21
CA ASN A 171 -18.59 -18.69 5.99
C ASN A 171 -17.16 -19.27 6.03
N GLU A 172 -16.69 -19.79 4.90
CA GLU A 172 -15.35 -20.37 4.80
C GLU A 172 -14.32 -19.26 4.98
N LYS A 173 -13.46 -19.46 5.97
CA LYS A 173 -12.35 -18.55 6.28
C LYS A 173 -11.12 -18.99 5.51
N VAL A 174 -10.60 -18.10 4.69
CA VAL A 174 -9.47 -18.33 3.79
C VAL A 174 -8.37 -17.38 4.19
N SER A 175 -7.24 -17.95 4.58
CA SER A 175 -6.05 -17.16 4.90
C SER A 175 -5.19 -17.02 3.66
N PHE A 176 -5.07 -15.79 3.16
CA PHE A 176 -4.15 -15.44 2.08
C PHE A 176 -2.85 -14.93 2.70
N PRO A 177 -1.70 -15.58 2.44
CA PRO A 177 -0.42 -15.01 2.83
C PRO A 177 -0.13 -13.81 1.94
N ASP A 178 0.08 -12.65 2.55
CA ASP A 178 0.64 -11.48 1.88
C ASP A 178 2.03 -11.84 1.32
N PRO A 179 2.26 -11.66 0.02
CA PRO A 179 3.51 -12.08 -0.62
C PRO A 179 4.74 -11.25 -0.20
N VAL A 180 4.55 -10.09 0.42
CA VAL A 180 5.60 -9.15 0.85
C VAL A 180 5.82 -9.24 2.36
N THR A 181 4.75 -9.21 3.14
CA THR A 181 4.82 -9.17 4.62
C THR A 181 4.77 -10.56 5.24
N TYR A 182 4.35 -11.58 4.48
CA TYR A 182 4.04 -12.93 4.96
C TYR A 182 2.98 -12.97 6.07
N LEU A 183 2.27 -11.86 6.31
CA LEU A 183 1.14 -11.81 7.20
C LEU A 183 -0.06 -12.46 6.52
N THR A 184 -0.88 -13.16 7.28
CA THR A 184 -2.09 -13.79 6.74
C THR A 184 -3.26 -12.83 6.83
N GLU A 185 -3.82 -12.44 5.69
CA GLU A 185 -5.11 -11.78 5.64
C GLU A 185 -6.21 -12.85 5.60
N ASP A 186 -7.11 -12.76 6.57
CA ASP A 186 -8.23 -13.67 6.68
C ASP A 186 -9.45 -13.10 5.96
N LYS A 187 -9.82 -13.72 4.84
CA LYS A 187 -11.05 -13.42 4.12
C LYS A 187 -12.12 -14.44 4.45
N VAL A 188 -13.34 -13.97 4.73
CA VAL A 188 -14.48 -14.86 4.99
C VAL A 188 -15.45 -14.77 3.82
N PHE A 189 -15.59 -15.87 3.10
CA PHE A 189 -16.54 -15.97 2.00
C PHE A 189 -17.85 -16.61 2.48
N LYS A 190 -18.97 -15.96 2.16
CA LYS A 190 -20.29 -16.41 2.64
C LYS A 190 -20.68 -17.79 2.13
N ASN A 191 -20.73 -17.99 0.82
CA ASN A 191 -21.06 -19.29 0.21
C ASN A 191 -20.03 -19.65 -0.86
N VAL A 192 -19.33 -20.77 -0.68
CA VAL A 192 -18.23 -21.20 -1.53
C VAL A 192 -18.46 -22.64 -2.00
N ILE A 193 -18.16 -22.87 -3.28
CA ILE A 193 -18.18 -24.16 -3.94
C ILE A 193 -16.74 -24.67 -3.96
N GLN A 194 -16.44 -25.70 -3.17
CA GLN A 194 -15.17 -26.41 -3.29
C GLN A 194 -15.25 -27.38 -4.46
N VAL A 195 -14.27 -27.35 -5.35
CA VAL A 195 -14.25 -28.18 -6.57
C VAL A 195 -12.94 -28.94 -6.72
N THR A 196 -13.01 -30.09 -7.38
CA THR A 196 -11.83 -30.87 -7.78
C THR A 196 -11.33 -30.49 -9.17
N ALA A 197 -12.06 -29.64 -9.90
CA ALA A 197 -11.59 -29.08 -11.16
C ALA A 197 -10.31 -28.28 -10.91
N ALA A 198 -9.28 -28.50 -11.73
CA ALA A 198 -8.00 -27.83 -11.54
C ALA A 198 -8.14 -26.32 -11.78
N ILE A 199 -7.72 -25.52 -10.80
CA ILE A 199 -7.68 -24.06 -10.86
C ILE A 199 -6.26 -23.62 -10.54
N SER A 200 -5.79 -22.57 -11.22
CA SER A 200 -4.44 -22.00 -11.08
C SER A 200 -4.50 -20.49 -11.35
N PRO A 201 -3.49 -19.70 -10.91
CA PRO A 201 -3.44 -18.26 -11.18
C PRO A 201 -3.73 -17.94 -12.66
N GLY A 202 -4.64 -16.99 -12.91
CA GLY A 202 -5.19 -16.68 -14.23
C GLY A 202 -6.59 -17.25 -14.49
N ASN A 203 -7.02 -18.29 -13.75
CA ASN A 203 -8.44 -18.69 -13.74
C ASN A 203 -9.32 -17.78 -12.89
N SER A 204 -8.75 -17.03 -11.95
CA SER A 204 -9.51 -16.10 -11.12
C SER A 204 -10.43 -15.22 -11.96
N GLY A 205 -11.70 -15.13 -11.57
CA GLY A 205 -12.77 -14.44 -12.29
C GLY A 205 -13.44 -15.27 -13.38
N GLY A 206 -12.91 -16.45 -13.70
CA GLY A 206 -13.46 -17.40 -14.66
C GLY A 206 -14.79 -18.04 -14.23
N ALA A 207 -15.47 -18.66 -15.19
CA ALA A 207 -16.78 -19.26 -14.98
C ALA A 207 -16.67 -20.72 -14.55
N LEU A 208 -17.42 -21.09 -13.50
CA LEU A 208 -17.68 -22.48 -13.13
C LEU A 208 -19.06 -22.90 -13.66
N PHE A 209 -19.09 -23.80 -14.64
CA PHE A 209 -20.30 -24.27 -15.29
C PHE A 209 -20.82 -25.57 -14.67
N ASN A 210 -22.14 -25.72 -14.62
CA ASN A 210 -22.81 -27.00 -14.45
C ASN A 210 -22.98 -27.72 -15.80
N LYS A 211 -23.50 -28.96 -15.77
CA LYS A 211 -23.79 -29.74 -16.99
C LYS A 211 -24.85 -29.14 -17.91
N LYS A 212 -25.59 -28.10 -17.49
CA LYS A 212 -26.56 -27.40 -18.34
C LYS A 212 -25.93 -26.23 -19.12
N GLY A 213 -24.62 -26.00 -18.95
CA GLY A 213 -23.94 -24.84 -19.51
C GLY A 213 -24.27 -23.53 -18.79
N GLU A 214 -24.76 -23.61 -17.55
CA GLU A 214 -25.07 -22.44 -16.73
C GLU A 214 -23.93 -22.17 -15.73
N VAL A 215 -23.56 -20.91 -15.56
CA VAL A 215 -22.56 -20.49 -14.58
C VAL A 215 -23.16 -20.57 -13.18
N ILE A 216 -22.56 -21.41 -12.33
CA ILE A 216 -22.98 -21.64 -10.93
C ILE A 216 -22.01 -21.03 -9.92
N GLY A 217 -20.84 -20.56 -10.37
CA GLY A 217 -19.90 -19.85 -9.51
C GLY A 217 -18.79 -19.15 -10.30
N ILE A 218 -18.01 -18.34 -9.59
CA ILE A 218 -16.85 -17.61 -10.12
C ILE A 218 -15.61 -18.15 -9.44
N THR A 219 -14.68 -18.72 -10.22
CA THR A 219 -13.44 -19.31 -9.71
C THR A 219 -12.57 -18.23 -9.09
N THR A 220 -12.12 -18.40 -7.83
CA THR A 220 -11.45 -17.34 -7.05
C THR A 220 -10.06 -17.72 -6.57
N TYR A 221 -9.91 -18.79 -5.77
CA TYR A 221 -8.64 -19.11 -5.14
C TYR A 221 -8.40 -20.63 -5.03
N THR A 222 -7.14 -20.97 -4.77
CA THR A 222 -6.66 -22.35 -4.54
C THR A 222 -5.66 -22.36 -3.38
N TYR A 223 -5.69 -23.41 -2.54
CA TYR A 223 -4.65 -23.59 -1.51
C TYR A 223 -3.41 -24.23 -2.14
N THR A 224 -2.35 -23.42 -2.29
CA THR A 224 -1.06 -23.89 -2.80
C THR A 224 -0.37 -24.83 -1.80
N GLY A 225 0.22 -25.91 -2.31
CA GLY A 225 1.00 -26.86 -1.49
C GLY A 225 0.22 -27.97 -0.76
N TYR A 226 -1.12 -27.93 -0.76
CA TYR A 226 -1.96 -28.89 0.00
C TYR A 226 -2.80 -29.85 -0.87
N GLY A 227 -2.58 -29.86 -2.19
CA GLY A 227 -3.24 -30.77 -3.13
C GLY A 227 -4.68 -30.38 -3.46
N ASN A 228 -4.96 -30.10 -4.75
CA ASN A 228 -6.27 -29.91 -5.40
C ASN A 228 -7.45 -29.35 -4.54
N LEU A 229 -7.19 -28.33 -3.73
CA LEU A 229 -8.21 -27.58 -2.98
C LEU A 229 -8.52 -26.28 -3.73
N ASN A 230 -9.55 -26.31 -4.56
CA ASN A 230 -9.92 -25.18 -5.40
C ASN A 230 -11.34 -24.70 -5.09
N PHE A 231 -11.57 -23.41 -5.26
CA PHE A 231 -12.80 -22.77 -4.79
C PHE A 231 -13.36 -21.78 -5.81
N ALA A 232 -14.68 -21.74 -5.86
CA ALA A 232 -15.45 -20.73 -6.57
C ALA A 232 -16.47 -20.10 -5.62
N VAL A 233 -16.71 -18.79 -5.73
CA VAL A 233 -17.79 -18.16 -4.98
C VAL A 233 -19.11 -18.42 -5.70
N ALA A 234 -20.15 -18.81 -4.97
CA ALA A 234 -21.44 -19.20 -5.51
C ALA A 234 -22.13 -18.02 -6.25
N ILE A 235 -22.68 -18.27 -7.46
CA ILE A 235 -23.23 -17.19 -8.32
C ILE A 235 -24.41 -16.46 -7.67
N ASN A 236 -25.22 -17.12 -6.85
CA ASN A 236 -26.35 -16.48 -6.17
C ASN A 236 -25.92 -15.41 -5.16
N ASN A 237 -24.66 -15.41 -4.70
CA ASN A 237 -24.15 -14.33 -3.84
C ASN A 237 -24.18 -12.97 -4.55
N TYR A 238 -24.23 -12.97 -5.89
CA TYR A 238 -24.08 -11.77 -6.71
C TYR A 238 -25.33 -11.39 -7.50
N LYS A 239 -26.40 -12.21 -7.45
CA LYS A 239 -27.61 -11.97 -8.25
C LYS A 239 -28.23 -10.61 -7.99
N ASP A 240 -28.32 -10.19 -6.73
CA ASP A 240 -28.87 -8.89 -6.37
C ASP A 240 -28.00 -7.73 -6.93
N LEU A 241 -26.66 -7.89 -6.89
CA LEU A 241 -25.73 -6.90 -7.44
C LEU A 241 -25.81 -6.83 -8.96
N ILE A 242 -25.89 -7.98 -9.63
CA ILE A 242 -26.05 -8.08 -11.08
C ILE A 242 -27.37 -7.43 -11.50
N GLN A 243 -28.48 -7.80 -10.84
CA GLN A 243 -29.80 -7.23 -11.14
C GLN A 243 -29.83 -5.72 -10.91
N MET A 244 -29.18 -5.21 -9.87
CA MET A 244 -29.06 -3.78 -9.62
C MET A 244 -28.38 -3.06 -10.78
N VAL A 245 -27.26 -3.60 -11.31
CA VAL A 245 -26.53 -3.00 -12.44
C VAL A 245 -27.25 -3.18 -13.77
N GLU A 246 -28.02 -4.25 -13.96
CA GLU A 246 -28.83 -4.46 -15.18
C GLU A 246 -30.08 -3.57 -15.23
N SER A 247 -30.66 -3.25 -14.07
CA SER A 247 -31.93 -2.52 -13.98
C SER A 247 -31.79 -0.99 -13.89
N ALA A 248 -30.58 -0.50 -13.64
CA ALA A 248 -30.29 0.91 -13.47
C ALA A 248 -29.09 1.33 -14.33
N ASP A 249 -29.10 2.56 -14.83
CA ASP A 249 -27.98 3.09 -15.60
C ASP A 249 -26.86 3.51 -14.63
N PRO A 250 -25.67 2.88 -14.68
CA PRO A 250 -24.55 3.20 -13.80
C PRO A 250 -24.08 4.66 -13.87
N GLU A 251 -24.46 5.39 -14.94
CA GLU A 251 -24.12 6.80 -15.14
C GLU A 251 -25.15 7.77 -14.54
N THR A 252 -26.34 7.30 -14.16
CA THR A 252 -27.41 8.19 -13.64
C THR A 252 -28.01 7.74 -12.31
N ASP A 253 -27.83 6.48 -11.91
CA ASP A 253 -28.32 5.97 -10.64
C ASP A 253 -27.37 6.37 -9.49
N GLU A 254 -27.88 7.17 -8.55
CA GLU A 254 -27.09 7.71 -7.43
C GLU A 254 -26.44 6.63 -6.56
N THR A 255 -27.08 5.45 -6.42
CA THR A 255 -26.55 4.35 -5.60
C THR A 255 -25.39 3.65 -6.30
N LEU A 256 -25.52 3.42 -7.61
CA LEU A 256 -24.45 2.86 -8.43
C LEU A 256 -23.26 3.80 -8.55
N ILE A 257 -23.51 5.10 -8.77
CA ILE A 257 -22.47 6.13 -8.82
C ILE A 257 -21.69 6.15 -7.51
N ALA A 258 -22.36 6.21 -6.36
CA ALA A 258 -21.70 6.22 -5.05
C ALA A 258 -20.84 4.97 -4.82
N ARG A 259 -21.33 3.78 -5.21
CA ARG A 259 -20.57 2.51 -5.11
C ARG A 259 -19.37 2.48 -6.06
N LYS A 260 -19.53 2.98 -7.28
CA LYS A 260 -18.45 3.09 -8.27
C LYS A 260 -17.36 4.02 -7.75
N GLU A 261 -17.73 5.20 -7.25
CA GLU A 261 -16.80 6.14 -6.63
C GLU A 261 -16.09 5.56 -5.40
N GLU A 262 -16.81 4.86 -4.53
CA GLU A 262 -16.23 4.17 -3.37
C GLU A 262 -15.22 3.10 -3.79
N SER A 263 -15.55 2.30 -4.81
CA SER A 263 -14.64 1.28 -5.33
C SER A 263 -13.39 1.87 -5.97
N ILE A 264 -13.55 2.93 -6.78
CA ILE A 264 -12.42 3.64 -7.38
C ILE A 264 -11.56 4.25 -6.29
N PHE A 265 -12.16 4.84 -5.26
CA PHE A 265 -11.47 5.40 -4.11
C PHE A 265 -10.64 4.33 -3.39
N ASN A 266 -11.25 3.20 -2.99
CA ASN A 266 -10.54 2.15 -2.24
C ASN A 266 -9.36 1.59 -3.05
N SER A 267 -9.57 1.29 -4.34
CA SER A 267 -8.49 0.79 -5.20
C SER A 267 -7.37 1.81 -5.38
N THR A 268 -7.72 3.09 -5.61
CA THR A 268 -6.73 4.15 -5.82
C THR A 268 -5.97 4.46 -4.53
N TYR A 269 -6.65 4.44 -3.38
CA TYR A 269 -6.05 4.65 -2.07
C TYR A 269 -5.06 3.52 -1.75
N ASN A 270 -5.41 2.26 -2.01
CA ASN A 270 -4.50 1.13 -1.82
C ASN A 270 -3.21 1.28 -2.66
N ILE A 271 -3.32 1.71 -3.93
CA ILE A 271 -2.15 2.04 -4.76
C ILE A 271 -1.32 3.15 -4.12
N ALA A 272 -1.97 4.25 -3.72
CA ALA A 272 -1.32 5.42 -3.13
C ALA A 272 -0.52 5.03 -1.87
N SER A 273 -1.17 4.35 -0.92
CA SER A 273 -0.60 3.94 0.36
C SER A 273 0.51 2.89 0.20
N THR A 274 0.34 1.93 -0.71
CA THR A 274 1.37 0.90 -0.98
C THR A 274 2.64 1.52 -1.56
N LEU A 275 2.49 2.36 -2.58
CA LEU A 275 3.64 3.06 -3.18
C LEU A 275 4.30 4.01 -2.19
N SER A 276 3.52 4.71 -1.37
CA SER A 276 4.01 5.57 -0.29
C SER A 276 4.84 4.77 0.72
N ALA A 277 4.34 3.64 1.21
CA ALA A 277 5.04 2.79 2.17
C ALA A 277 6.37 2.24 1.61
N GLN A 278 6.35 1.74 0.37
CA GLN A 278 7.56 1.27 -0.32
C GLN A 278 8.58 2.40 -0.50
N LEU A 279 8.10 3.59 -0.87
CA LEU A 279 8.94 4.75 -1.07
C LEU A 279 9.58 5.19 0.25
N THR A 280 8.83 5.28 1.34
CA THR A 280 9.37 5.68 2.65
C THR A 280 10.45 4.71 3.14
N TYR A 281 10.26 3.41 2.92
CA TYR A 281 11.28 2.40 3.23
C TYR A 281 12.56 2.61 2.41
N ASP A 282 12.43 2.74 1.08
CA ASP A 282 13.56 2.85 0.17
C ASP A 282 14.26 4.23 0.22
N TRP A 283 13.55 5.29 0.58
CA TRP A 283 14.08 6.65 0.68
C TRP A 283 15.15 6.77 1.77
N PHE A 284 15.00 6.02 2.87
CA PHE A 284 16.02 5.95 3.90
C PHE A 284 17.35 5.40 3.36
N TYR A 285 17.29 4.36 2.51
CA TYR A 285 18.47 3.77 1.89
C TYR A 285 19.11 4.72 0.87
N SER A 286 18.33 5.40 0.03
CA SER A 286 18.88 6.35 -0.94
C SER A 286 19.54 7.55 -0.26
N ARG A 287 19.07 7.98 0.92
CA ARG A 287 19.71 9.05 1.70
C ARG A 287 21.11 8.72 2.21
N GLN A 288 21.47 7.44 2.37
CA GLN A 288 22.83 7.07 2.76
C GLN A 288 23.87 7.45 1.69
N LYS A 289 23.45 7.65 0.43
CA LYS A 289 24.33 8.06 -0.68
C LYS A 289 25.17 9.31 -0.35
N ASP A 290 24.58 10.25 0.38
CA ASP A 290 25.23 11.52 0.74
C ASP A 290 26.36 11.32 1.77
N THR A 291 26.38 10.16 2.43
CA THR A 291 27.41 9.76 3.39
C THR A 291 28.41 8.76 2.80
N MET A 292 28.16 8.23 1.60
CA MET A 292 29.01 7.22 0.96
C MET A 292 30.11 7.87 0.12
N THR A 293 31.34 7.38 0.27
CA THR A 293 32.50 7.83 -0.53
C THR A 293 32.44 7.35 -1.98
N ILE A 294 31.70 6.27 -2.24
CA ILE A 294 31.46 5.71 -3.58
C ILE A 294 29.96 5.56 -3.77
N ILE A 295 29.42 6.18 -4.82
CA ILE A 295 28.02 6.03 -5.22
C ILE A 295 27.93 4.77 -6.08
N ASP A 296 27.25 3.74 -5.59
CA ASP A 296 26.98 2.52 -6.36
C ASP A 296 25.83 2.76 -7.35
N THR A 297 25.89 2.08 -8.51
CA THR A 297 24.85 2.04 -9.53
C THR A 297 23.50 1.59 -8.96
N PHE A 298 23.50 0.71 -7.95
CA PHE A 298 22.27 0.31 -7.24
C PHE A 298 21.55 1.50 -6.60
N VAL A 299 22.30 2.39 -5.94
CA VAL A 299 21.76 3.56 -5.24
C VAL A 299 21.18 4.58 -6.23
N VAL A 300 21.84 4.78 -7.38
CA VAL A 300 21.34 5.65 -8.46
C VAL A 300 20.04 5.10 -9.04
N ARG A 301 19.98 3.79 -9.30
CA ARG A 301 18.77 3.12 -9.80
C ARG A 301 17.62 3.27 -8.80
N GLN A 302 17.88 3.09 -7.51
CA GLN A 302 16.88 3.25 -6.47
C GLN A 302 16.36 4.69 -6.38
N ASP A 303 17.22 5.71 -6.55
CA ASP A 303 16.81 7.12 -6.61
C ASP A 303 15.83 7.37 -7.76
N SER A 304 16.11 6.82 -8.95
CA SER A 304 15.21 6.94 -10.10
C SER A 304 13.85 6.26 -9.86
N VAL A 305 13.85 5.03 -9.33
CA VAL A 305 12.63 4.30 -8.99
C VAL A 305 11.81 5.06 -7.94
N ASN A 306 12.46 5.61 -6.92
CA ASN A 306 11.81 6.38 -5.87
C ASN A 306 11.11 7.64 -6.41
N ARG A 307 11.70 8.35 -7.37
CA ARG A 307 11.05 9.52 -8.00
C ARG A 307 9.79 9.15 -8.78
N ILE A 308 9.80 8.00 -9.45
CA ILE A 308 8.65 7.51 -10.21
C ILE A 308 7.53 7.09 -9.25
N ARG A 309 7.86 6.35 -8.19
CA ARG A 309 6.90 5.96 -7.15
C ARG A 309 6.28 7.16 -6.46
N LEU A 310 7.06 8.22 -6.20
CA LEU A 310 6.55 9.48 -5.68
C LEU A 310 5.47 10.06 -6.60
N ASP A 311 5.75 10.19 -7.90
CA ASP A 311 4.81 10.76 -8.87
C ASP A 311 3.53 9.90 -9.00
N LYS A 312 3.66 8.57 -9.02
CA LYS A 312 2.50 7.65 -9.06
C LYS A 312 1.66 7.73 -7.77
N SER A 313 2.30 7.70 -6.59
CA SER A 313 1.62 7.81 -5.30
C SER A 313 0.92 9.17 -5.14
N GLU A 314 1.58 10.27 -5.52
CA GLU A 314 1.01 11.61 -5.54
C GLU A 314 -0.24 11.68 -6.42
N LYS A 315 -0.15 11.22 -7.67
CA LYS A 315 -1.31 11.19 -8.59
C LYS A 315 -2.47 10.38 -8.02
N ALA A 316 -2.19 9.25 -7.39
CA ALA A 316 -3.20 8.41 -6.76
C ALA A 316 -3.86 9.12 -5.57
N PHE A 317 -3.09 9.75 -4.67
CA PHE A 317 -3.64 10.56 -3.58
C PHE A 317 -4.48 11.73 -4.08
N LEU A 318 -4.03 12.45 -5.12
CA LEU A 318 -4.78 13.54 -5.72
C LEU A 318 -6.12 13.07 -6.28
N LYS A 319 -6.14 11.92 -6.97
CA LYS A 319 -7.39 11.30 -7.45
C LYS A 319 -8.31 10.87 -6.29
N CYS A 320 -7.75 10.38 -5.19
CA CYS A 320 -8.53 10.09 -3.98
C CYS A 320 -9.16 11.36 -3.39
N ILE A 321 -8.42 12.48 -3.39
CA ILE A 321 -8.89 13.79 -2.94
C ILE A 321 -9.97 14.35 -3.87
N GLU A 322 -9.89 14.11 -5.19
CA GLU A 322 -10.96 14.49 -6.13
C GLU A 322 -12.29 13.79 -5.79
N ILE A 323 -12.25 12.52 -5.35
CA ILE A 323 -13.44 11.74 -4.98
C ILE A 323 -13.93 12.12 -3.58
N LYS A 324 -13.03 12.27 -2.61
CA LYS A 324 -13.35 12.61 -1.20
C LYS A 324 -12.65 13.90 -0.77
N PRO A 325 -13.06 15.06 -1.30
CA PRO A 325 -12.36 16.33 -1.07
C PRO A 325 -12.40 16.79 0.38
N ASP A 326 -13.35 16.34 1.19
CA ASP A 326 -13.47 16.77 2.59
C ASP A 326 -12.75 15.83 3.59
N SER A 327 -11.97 14.87 3.09
CA SER A 327 -11.23 13.92 3.93
C SER A 327 -9.87 14.46 4.37
N PHE A 328 -9.79 15.05 5.56
CA PHE A 328 -8.53 15.59 6.12
C PHE A 328 -7.38 14.56 6.12
N SER A 329 -7.66 13.29 6.39
CA SER A 329 -6.64 12.23 6.43
C SER A 329 -5.87 12.09 5.11
N LEU A 330 -6.53 12.25 3.95
CA LEU A 330 -5.87 12.15 2.65
C LEU A 330 -4.86 13.27 2.44
N TYR A 331 -5.22 14.48 2.86
CA TYR A 331 -4.31 15.63 2.81
C TYR A 331 -3.14 15.46 3.76
N GLN A 332 -3.39 14.91 4.95
CA GLN A 332 -2.33 14.58 5.89
C GLN A 332 -1.37 13.53 5.31
N GLU A 333 -1.88 12.43 4.75
CA GLU A 333 -1.05 11.38 4.15
C GLU A 333 -0.22 11.90 2.97
N LEU A 334 -0.81 12.74 2.11
CA LEU A 334 -0.07 13.39 1.02
C LEU A 334 0.98 14.38 1.53
N LEU A 335 0.69 15.12 2.61
CA LEU A 335 1.65 15.99 3.26
C LEU A 335 2.83 15.20 3.83
N ASP A 336 2.53 14.10 4.53
CA ASP A 336 3.53 13.21 5.09
C ASP A 336 4.39 12.60 3.98
N LEU A 337 3.79 12.16 2.86
CA LEU A 337 4.53 11.71 1.66
C LEU A 337 5.55 12.77 1.19
N TYR A 338 5.12 14.04 1.04
CA TYR A 338 6.04 15.11 0.63
C TYR A 338 7.12 15.39 1.67
N VAL A 339 6.77 15.35 2.95
CA VAL A 339 7.69 15.54 4.07
C VAL A 339 8.77 14.45 4.07
N PHE A 340 8.37 13.18 3.98
CA PHE A 340 9.29 12.04 4.02
C PHE A 340 10.25 12.03 2.82
N THR A 341 9.79 12.54 1.68
CA THR A 341 10.53 12.59 0.42
C THR A 341 11.27 13.91 0.19
N ASP A 342 11.41 14.74 1.22
CA ASP A 342 12.08 16.05 1.17
C ASP A 342 11.49 17.03 0.12
N SER A 343 10.24 16.82 -0.30
CA SER A 343 9.51 17.67 -1.24
C SER A 343 8.91 18.89 -0.53
N PHE A 344 9.75 19.66 0.18
CA PHE A 344 9.32 20.71 1.12
C PHE A 344 8.46 21.83 0.51
N GLU A 345 8.76 22.25 -0.72
CA GLU A 345 7.97 23.27 -1.40
C GLU A 345 6.53 22.79 -1.66
N ARG A 346 6.39 21.53 -2.10
CA ARG A 346 5.08 20.89 -2.29
C ARG A 346 4.35 20.74 -0.96
N ALA A 347 5.06 20.30 0.09
CA ALA A 347 4.51 20.18 1.43
C ALA A 347 3.97 21.52 1.96
N GLU A 348 4.71 22.62 1.80
CA GLU A 348 4.26 23.95 2.23
C GLU A 348 3.04 24.46 1.46
N ASN A 349 3.03 24.26 0.15
CA ASN A 349 1.90 24.67 -0.68
C ASN A 349 0.65 23.86 -0.33
N LEU A 350 0.79 22.55 -0.11
CA LEU A 350 -0.31 21.70 0.35
C LEU A 350 -0.80 22.14 1.73
N TYR A 351 0.09 22.36 2.69
CA TYR A 351 -0.27 22.82 4.04
C TYR A 351 -1.07 24.13 4.02
N LYS A 352 -0.69 25.11 3.18
CA LYS A 352 -1.47 26.35 3.02
C LYS A 352 -2.89 26.05 2.52
N GLY A 353 -3.02 25.19 1.50
CA GLY A 353 -4.32 24.78 1.00
C GLY A 353 -5.17 24.03 2.04
N ILE A 354 -4.54 23.24 2.92
CA ILE A 354 -5.23 22.58 4.04
C ILE A 354 -5.73 23.60 5.04
N VAL A 355 -4.90 24.58 5.43
CA VAL A 355 -5.28 25.67 6.35
C VAL A 355 -6.46 26.46 5.81
N ASP A 356 -6.48 26.74 4.51
CA ASP A 356 -7.58 27.49 3.89
C ASP A 356 -8.89 26.67 3.79
N LYS A 357 -8.80 25.33 3.86
CA LYS A 357 -9.94 24.42 3.65
C LYS A 357 -10.53 23.84 4.94
N PHE A 358 -9.70 23.58 5.96
CA PHE A 358 -10.10 22.88 7.18
C PHE A 358 -10.01 23.80 8.40
N ASP A 359 -11.16 24.15 8.95
CA ASP A 359 -11.26 24.94 10.19
C ASP A 359 -11.13 24.02 11.42
N SER A 360 -9.90 23.66 11.81
CA SER A 360 -9.63 22.94 13.06
C SER A 360 -8.21 23.11 13.58
N ASP A 361 -8.08 23.85 14.69
CA ASP A 361 -6.78 24.12 15.33
C ASP A 361 -6.04 22.84 15.75
N SER A 362 -6.77 21.81 16.21
CA SER A 362 -6.16 20.54 16.62
C SER A 362 -5.53 19.78 15.44
N LEU A 363 -6.18 19.81 14.27
CA LEU A 363 -5.70 19.13 13.06
C LEU A 363 -4.51 19.89 12.45
N LEU A 364 -4.57 21.23 12.45
CA LEU A 364 -3.49 22.09 11.96
C LEU A 364 -2.22 22.00 12.84
N ASN A 365 -2.39 21.78 14.15
CA ASN A 365 -1.26 21.51 15.05
C ASN A 365 -0.52 20.22 14.73
N LEU A 366 -1.26 19.15 14.40
CA LEU A 366 -0.65 17.86 14.01
C LEU A 366 0.24 18.01 12.78
N LEU A 367 -0.26 18.69 11.74
CA LEU A 367 0.50 18.93 10.49
C LEU A 367 1.70 19.85 10.70
N SER A 368 1.55 20.85 11.57
CA SER A 368 2.65 21.76 11.93
C SER A 368 3.79 21.01 12.62
N SER A 369 3.46 19.98 13.43
CA SER A 369 4.45 19.08 14.04
C SER A 369 5.22 18.27 13.00
N SER A 370 4.52 17.67 12.03
CA SER A 370 5.14 16.91 10.93
C SER A 370 6.13 17.78 10.15
N LEU A 371 5.70 18.98 9.73
CA LEU A 371 6.57 19.93 9.01
C LEU A 371 7.76 20.40 9.83
N ALA A 372 7.56 20.74 11.11
CA ALA A 372 8.64 21.21 11.97
C ALA A 372 9.72 20.14 12.20
N SER A 373 9.30 18.89 12.42
CA SER A 373 10.21 17.74 12.53
C SER A 373 10.99 17.51 11.23
N ALA A 374 10.31 17.60 10.10
CA ALA A 374 10.90 17.46 8.77
C ALA A 374 11.97 18.52 8.50
N TYR A 375 11.64 19.79 8.78
CA TYR A 375 12.58 20.90 8.62
C TYR A 375 13.78 20.82 9.56
N SER A 376 13.57 20.34 10.78
CA SER A 376 14.68 20.10 11.71
C SER A 376 15.63 19.02 11.15
N THR A 377 15.08 17.94 10.58
CA THR A 377 15.86 16.84 9.99
C THR A 377 16.62 17.27 8.73
N SER A 378 16.02 18.09 7.87
CA SER A 378 16.68 18.66 6.69
C SER A 378 17.60 19.85 6.99
N LYS A 379 17.81 20.17 8.28
CA LYS A 379 18.65 21.27 8.77
C LYS A 379 18.16 22.66 8.37
N ASN A 380 16.90 22.79 7.95
CA ASN A 380 16.26 24.08 7.73
C ASN A 380 15.67 24.61 9.05
N TYR A 381 16.56 24.91 9.97
CA TYR A 381 16.23 25.20 11.36
C TYR A 381 15.34 26.43 11.56
N ASP A 382 15.48 27.45 10.71
CA ASP A 382 14.67 28.67 10.78
C ASP A 382 13.19 28.36 10.52
N LYS A 383 12.90 27.54 9.49
CA LYS A 383 11.53 27.09 9.20
C LYS A 383 11.00 26.17 10.29
N ALA A 384 11.81 25.25 10.80
CA ALA A 384 11.41 24.39 11.91
C ALA A 384 10.96 25.21 13.14
N ILE A 385 11.76 26.21 13.53
CA ILE A 385 11.43 27.11 14.64
C ILE A 385 10.16 27.91 14.35
N LEU A 386 9.94 28.37 13.11
CA LEU A 386 8.73 29.09 12.73
C LEU A 386 7.47 28.25 13.02
N PHE A 387 7.45 26.99 12.60
CA PHE A 387 6.31 26.10 12.83
C PHE A 387 6.15 25.75 14.32
N TYR A 388 7.24 25.44 15.03
CA TYR A 388 7.15 25.21 16.48
C TYR A 388 6.63 26.41 17.26
N LYS A 389 7.02 27.63 16.88
CA LYS A 389 6.51 28.86 17.51
C LYS A 389 5.03 29.09 17.23
N LYS A 390 4.55 28.73 16.03
CA LYS A 390 3.12 28.77 15.71
C LYS A 390 2.33 27.84 16.64
N MET A 391 2.76 26.59 16.79
CA MET A 391 2.12 25.62 17.68
C MET A 391 2.11 26.11 19.15
N LEU A 392 3.22 26.69 19.61
CA LEU A 392 3.31 27.22 20.98
C LEU A 392 2.46 28.48 21.20
N ALA A 393 2.17 29.24 20.13
CA ALA A 393 1.27 30.39 20.21
C ALA A 393 -0.20 29.97 20.39
N GLU A 394 -0.57 28.83 19.81
CA GLU A 394 -1.91 28.23 19.94
C GLU A 394 -2.07 27.54 21.30
N ASP A 395 -1.08 26.73 21.71
CA ASP A 395 -1.05 26.11 23.03
C ASP A 395 0.30 26.36 23.74
N PRO A 396 0.36 27.38 24.62
CA PRO A 396 1.55 27.71 25.42
C PRO A 396 1.93 26.63 26.45
N SER A 397 1.10 25.62 26.70
CA SER A 397 1.36 24.55 27.68
C SER A 397 2.26 23.43 27.11
N LEU A 398 2.46 23.39 25.78
CA LEU A 398 3.23 22.36 25.07
C LEU A 398 4.73 22.40 25.40
N SER A 399 5.09 21.78 26.52
CA SER A 399 6.47 21.67 27.03
C SER A 399 7.42 20.99 26.02
N TYR A 400 6.92 19.95 25.33
CA TYR A 400 7.68 19.23 24.30
C TYR A 400 8.06 20.14 23.11
N ILE A 401 7.15 20.99 22.64
CA ILE A 401 7.42 21.90 21.52
C ILE A 401 8.44 22.97 21.90
N GLN A 402 8.33 23.53 23.10
CA GLN A 402 9.35 24.42 23.62
C GLN A 402 10.73 23.74 23.72
N PHE A 403 10.77 22.48 24.15
CA PHE A 403 12.00 21.68 24.18
C PHE A 403 12.58 21.51 22.78
N GLN A 404 11.75 21.26 21.76
CA GLN A 404 12.21 21.18 20.37
C GLN A 404 12.78 22.50 19.86
N ILE A 405 12.17 23.66 20.15
CA ILE A 405 12.74 24.97 19.81
C ILE A 405 14.15 25.13 20.42
N ALA A 406 14.32 24.75 21.69
CA ALA A 406 15.61 24.82 22.36
C ALA A 406 16.66 23.88 21.73
N ASN A 407 16.27 22.64 21.39
CA ASN A 407 17.12 21.70 20.65
C ASN A 407 17.51 22.25 19.28
N THR A 408 16.57 22.83 18.54
CA THR A 408 16.83 23.39 17.21
C THR A 408 17.82 24.55 17.29
N TYR A 409 17.71 25.46 18.28
CA TYR A 409 18.72 26.49 18.51
C TYR A 409 20.10 25.91 18.87
N HIS A 410 20.14 24.80 19.62
CA HIS A 410 21.40 24.11 19.91
C HIS A 410 22.04 23.52 18.63
N LEU A 411 21.23 22.91 17.76
CA LEU A 411 21.68 22.38 16.44
C LEU A 411 22.16 23.49 15.50
N MET A 412 21.59 24.70 15.59
CA MET A 412 22.08 25.91 14.91
C MET A 412 23.38 26.46 15.49
N ASN A 413 23.92 25.86 16.56
CA ASN A 413 25.07 26.36 17.33
C ASN A 413 24.79 27.71 18.04
N ASP A 414 23.53 28.14 18.17
CA ASP A 414 23.10 29.32 18.94
C ASP A 414 22.84 28.93 20.40
N LYS A 415 23.93 28.58 21.09
CA LYS A 415 23.93 28.07 22.47
C LYS A 415 23.27 29.02 23.46
N LYS A 416 23.39 30.34 23.22
CA LYS A 416 22.80 31.36 24.10
C LYS A 416 21.27 31.29 24.07
N LYS A 417 20.68 31.22 22.87
CA LYS A 417 19.24 31.07 22.73
C LYS A 417 18.77 29.71 23.23
N ALA A 418 19.48 28.62 22.91
CA ALA A 418 19.14 27.29 23.40
C ALA A 418 19.02 27.25 24.94
N VAL A 419 20.04 27.76 25.65
CA VAL A 419 20.05 27.83 27.13
C VAL A 419 18.90 28.69 27.65
N GLN A 420 18.60 29.82 26.99
CA GLN A 420 17.47 30.66 27.38
C GLN A 420 16.14 29.91 27.27
N GLU A 421 15.92 29.21 26.16
CA GLU A 421 14.67 28.47 25.93
C GLU A 421 14.51 27.26 26.85
N TYR A 422 15.59 26.52 27.17
CA TYR A 422 15.53 25.47 28.19
C TYR A 422 15.17 26.03 29.57
N ARG A 423 15.69 27.21 29.94
CA ARG A 423 15.32 27.86 31.21
C ARG A 423 13.88 28.34 31.20
N ASN A 424 13.41 28.91 30.10
CA ASN A 424 12.00 29.31 29.94
C ASN A 424 11.07 28.09 30.08
N LEU A 425 11.47 26.94 29.53
CA LEU A 425 10.78 25.66 29.72
C LEU A 425 10.75 25.26 31.19
N LEU A 426 11.91 25.21 31.86
CA LEU A 426 12.02 24.79 33.26
C LEU A 426 11.31 25.74 34.24
N ASN A 427 11.17 27.02 33.90
CA ASN A 427 10.39 27.96 34.71
C ASN A 427 8.89 27.63 34.69
N ARG A 428 8.39 27.00 33.61
CA ARG A 428 6.98 26.58 33.48
C ARG A 428 6.76 25.15 33.92
N ASN A 429 7.70 24.27 33.59
CA ASN A 429 7.68 22.85 33.94
C ASN A 429 9.01 22.46 34.62
N PRO A 430 9.10 22.64 35.96
CA PRO A 430 10.33 22.39 36.71
C PRO A 430 10.75 20.93 36.79
N GLU A 431 9.91 19.99 36.35
CA GLU A 431 10.15 18.54 36.39
C GLU A 431 10.56 17.99 35.01
N TYR A 432 10.69 18.85 33.99
CA TYR A 432 11.05 18.42 32.63
C TYR A 432 12.51 17.97 32.53
N VAL A 433 12.75 16.67 32.78
CA VAL A 433 14.08 16.04 32.93
C VAL A 433 15.00 16.33 31.74
N ASP A 434 14.54 16.16 30.50
CA ASP A 434 15.41 16.28 29.33
C ASP A 434 16.01 17.69 29.16
N ALA A 435 15.32 18.73 29.63
CA ALA A 435 15.84 20.10 29.60
C ALA A 435 17.03 20.27 30.57
N TYR A 436 16.98 19.63 31.75
CA TYR A 436 18.13 19.57 32.65
C TYR A 436 19.30 18.80 32.05
N VAL A 437 19.03 17.67 31.38
CA VAL A 437 20.07 16.87 30.71
C VAL A 437 20.79 17.70 29.64
N GLN A 438 20.03 18.38 28.76
CA GLN A 438 20.61 19.20 27.70
C GLN A 438 21.36 20.42 28.23
N LEU A 439 20.85 21.09 29.27
CA LEU A 439 21.59 22.16 29.95
C LEU A 439 22.90 21.64 30.56
N GLY A 440 22.85 20.51 31.26
CA GLY A 440 24.03 19.85 31.83
C GLY A 440 25.09 19.55 30.77
N ARG A 441 24.66 18.97 29.66
CA ARG A 441 25.50 18.71 28.48
C ARG A 441 26.13 19.99 27.92
N ILE A 442 25.34 21.03 27.64
CA ILE A 442 25.85 22.31 27.11
C ILE A 442 26.87 22.94 28.06
N TYR A 443 26.58 22.96 29.36
CA TYR A 443 27.52 23.51 30.35
C TYR A 443 28.82 22.69 30.44
N PHE A 444 28.74 21.37 30.28
CA PHE A 444 29.90 20.48 30.29
C PHE A 444 30.74 20.60 29.00
N GLU A 445 30.11 20.41 27.85
CA GLU A 445 30.78 20.31 26.55
C GLU A 445 31.19 21.67 26.00
N ASP A 446 30.30 22.65 26.06
CA ASP A 446 30.49 23.93 25.37
C ASP A 446 31.11 24.99 26.27
N TYR A 447 30.57 25.16 27.48
CA TYR A 447 31.02 26.21 28.39
C TYR A 447 32.13 25.74 29.34
N LYS A 448 32.44 24.43 29.36
CA LYS A 448 33.42 23.81 30.28
C LYS A 448 33.20 24.19 31.75
N ASN A 449 31.95 24.49 32.12
CA ASN A 449 31.55 24.84 33.48
C ASN A 449 30.98 23.60 34.16
N TYR A 450 31.88 22.79 34.71
CA TYR A 450 31.55 21.50 35.30
C TYR A 450 30.69 21.62 36.56
N GLU A 451 30.81 22.72 37.30
CA GLU A 451 30.01 22.96 38.50
C GLU A 451 28.53 23.15 38.15
N LYS A 452 28.22 24.06 37.21
CA LYS A 452 26.86 24.23 36.71
C LYS A 452 26.34 22.98 36.01
N ALA A 453 27.19 22.31 35.23
CA ALA A 453 26.80 21.05 34.60
C ALA A 453 26.36 20.02 35.64
N SER A 454 27.12 19.84 36.73
CA SER A 454 26.75 18.95 37.83
C SER A 454 25.41 19.35 38.44
N GLN A 455 25.19 20.63 38.73
CA GLN A 455 23.94 21.11 39.31
C GLN A 455 22.71 20.76 38.46
N TYR A 456 22.78 20.90 37.14
CA TYR A 456 21.68 20.51 36.26
C TYR A 456 21.52 18.99 36.17
N LEU A 457 22.62 18.24 36.05
CA LEU A 457 22.58 16.78 35.93
C LEU A 457 22.12 16.09 37.22
N ASP A 458 22.50 16.62 38.39
CA ASP A 458 22.05 16.10 39.68
C ASP A 458 20.56 16.38 39.90
N LYS A 459 20.04 17.53 39.43
CA LYS A 459 18.59 17.78 39.37
C LYS A 459 17.87 16.86 38.40
N ALA A 460 18.42 16.62 37.21
CA ALA A 460 17.86 15.65 36.26
C ALA A 460 17.76 14.27 36.93
N TYR A 461 18.84 13.84 37.59
CA TYR A 461 18.91 12.55 38.27
C TYR A 461 17.93 12.45 39.45
N SER A 462 17.74 13.50 40.24
CA SER A 462 16.78 13.45 41.35
C SER A 462 15.35 13.21 40.86
N TYR A 463 14.93 13.84 39.76
CA TYR A 463 13.60 13.61 39.19
C TYR A 463 13.46 12.21 38.58
N THR A 464 14.54 11.59 38.12
CA THR A 464 14.48 10.19 37.65
C THR A 464 14.31 9.19 38.77
N LEU A 465 14.69 9.52 40.02
CA LEU A 465 14.53 8.62 41.18
C LEU A 465 13.08 8.55 41.67
N ASP A 466 12.29 9.60 41.44
CA ASP A 466 10.89 9.72 41.85
C ASP A 466 9.90 9.18 40.79
N ALA A 467 10.38 8.85 39.59
CA ALA A 467 9.57 8.36 38.48
C ALA A 467 9.56 6.81 38.41
N ASP A 468 8.44 6.23 37.95
CA ASP A 468 8.35 4.78 37.68
C ASP A 468 9.53 4.31 36.80
N ALA A 469 10.03 3.10 37.09
CA ALA A 469 11.34 2.55 36.73
C ALA A 469 11.82 2.68 35.25
N TYR A 470 10.97 3.10 34.32
CA TYR A 470 11.31 3.34 32.92
C TYR A 470 12.07 4.67 32.67
N ALA A 471 11.97 5.68 33.55
CA ALA A 471 12.73 6.93 33.41
C ALA A 471 14.18 6.86 33.97
N VAL A 472 14.51 5.77 34.67
CA VAL A 472 15.70 5.63 35.55
C VAL A 472 17.01 5.37 34.77
N ASN A 473 16.98 5.25 33.45
CA ASN A 473 18.15 4.78 32.68
C ASN A 473 18.50 5.69 31.49
N ASN A 474 18.58 7.01 31.71
CA ASN A 474 19.09 7.92 30.69
C ASN A 474 20.63 7.88 30.67
N PRO A 475 21.27 7.22 29.68
CA PRO A 475 22.73 7.02 29.67
C PRO A 475 23.50 8.35 29.62
N VAL A 476 22.87 9.41 29.11
CA VAL A 476 23.50 10.73 29.01
C VAL A 476 23.80 11.31 30.39
N ILE A 477 22.89 11.12 31.36
CA ILE A 477 23.05 11.60 32.74
C ILE A 477 24.27 10.93 33.39
N HIS A 478 24.33 9.59 33.33
CA HIS A 478 25.40 8.80 33.94
C HIS A 478 26.75 9.10 33.30
N TYR A 479 26.81 9.23 31.97
CA TYR A 479 28.03 9.62 31.27
C TYR A 479 28.59 10.95 31.78
N TYR A 480 27.82 12.05 31.73
CA TYR A 480 28.35 13.35 32.13
C TYR A 480 28.62 13.44 33.64
N ARG A 481 27.79 12.84 34.50
CA ARG A 481 28.07 12.78 35.95
C ARG A 481 29.36 12.03 36.25
N GLY A 482 29.59 10.90 35.56
CA GLY A 482 30.83 10.13 35.65
C GLY A 482 32.05 10.94 35.18
N MET A 483 31.94 11.63 34.06
CA MET A 483 33.01 12.48 33.52
C MET A 483 33.34 13.65 34.45
N ILE A 484 32.35 14.28 35.06
CA ILE A 484 32.53 15.34 36.06
C ILE A 484 33.21 14.78 37.32
N ALA A 485 32.76 13.61 37.79
CA ALA A 485 33.38 12.94 38.94
C ALA A 485 34.85 12.60 38.68
N ALA A 486 35.17 12.07 37.50
CA ALA A 486 36.54 11.78 37.08
C ALA A 486 37.40 13.05 37.04
N LYS A 487 36.90 14.14 36.45
CA LYS A 487 37.61 15.43 36.44
C LYS A 487 37.84 16.02 37.83
N ASN A 488 36.94 15.75 38.77
CA ASN A 488 37.02 16.21 40.16
C ASN A 488 37.81 15.27 41.08
N GLY A 489 38.50 14.26 40.54
CA GLY A 489 39.29 13.35 41.36
C GLY A 489 38.48 12.31 42.14
N LYS A 490 37.19 12.12 41.84
CA LYS A 490 36.28 11.24 42.58
C LYS A 490 36.14 9.86 41.90
N LYS A 491 37.20 9.04 41.95
CA LYS A 491 37.27 7.70 41.29
C LYS A 491 36.03 6.84 41.55
N PHE A 492 35.64 6.67 42.82
CA PHE A 492 34.52 5.81 43.20
C PHE A 492 33.18 6.28 42.60
N ALA A 493 32.91 7.60 42.65
CA ALA A 493 31.70 8.17 42.05
C ALA A 493 31.69 8.02 40.52
N ALA A 494 32.85 8.16 39.87
CA ALA A 494 32.97 7.93 38.43
C ALA A 494 32.71 6.45 38.07
N MET A 495 33.21 5.50 38.86
CA MET A 495 32.96 4.06 38.68
C MET A 495 31.48 3.70 38.85
N LEU A 496 30.80 4.26 39.84
CA LEU A 496 29.36 4.09 40.03
C LEU A 496 28.58 4.53 38.78
N SER A 497 28.84 5.74 38.29
CA SER A 497 28.21 6.24 37.06
C SER A 497 28.52 5.38 35.84
N TYR A 498 29.74 4.82 35.74
CA TYR A 498 30.09 3.91 34.66
C TYR A 498 29.31 2.59 34.71
N LEU A 499 29.07 2.04 35.90
CA LEU A 499 28.25 0.83 36.07
C LEU A 499 26.79 1.09 35.68
N GLU A 500 26.23 2.23 36.09
CA GLU A 500 24.88 2.64 35.66
C GLU A 500 24.82 2.81 34.14
N LEU A 501 25.80 3.49 33.54
CA LEU A 501 25.91 3.66 32.08
C LEU A 501 26.01 2.32 31.34
N LYS A 502 26.72 1.33 31.89
CA LYS A 502 26.85 -0.01 31.31
C LYS A 502 25.55 -0.81 31.36
N ASN A 503 24.69 -0.54 32.34
CA ASN A 503 23.38 -1.19 32.48
C ASN A 503 22.30 -0.56 31.58
N SER A 504 22.63 0.41 30.73
CA SER A 504 21.72 0.95 29.72
C SER A 504 21.57 0.01 28.51
N TYR A 505 20.34 -0.21 28.04
CA TYR A 505 20.03 -1.01 26.84
C TYR A 505 20.24 -0.21 25.54
N ASP A 506 21.29 0.63 25.45
CA ASP A 506 21.65 1.40 24.26
C ASP A 506 22.96 0.87 23.65
N TYR A 507 22.83 0.26 22.47
CA TYR A 507 23.94 -0.33 21.70
C TYR A 507 24.37 0.52 20.51
N SER A 508 23.94 1.79 20.45
CA SER A 508 24.39 2.71 19.39
C SER A 508 25.92 2.91 19.42
N PRO A 509 26.54 3.26 18.28
CA PRO A 509 27.96 3.60 18.23
C PRO A 509 28.32 4.71 19.23
N GLU A 510 27.45 5.70 19.40
CA GLU A 510 27.63 6.82 20.32
C GLU A 510 27.59 6.37 21.80
N ALA A 511 26.66 5.48 22.18
CA ALA A 511 26.63 4.93 23.53
C ALA A 511 27.87 4.09 23.85
N THR A 512 28.36 3.32 22.86
CA THR A 512 29.60 2.56 22.99
C THR A 512 30.82 3.46 23.16
N LYS A 513 30.88 4.55 22.38
CA LYS A 513 31.91 5.58 22.52
C LYS A 513 31.89 6.22 23.91
N ARG A 514 30.72 6.64 24.42
CA ARG A 514 30.58 7.23 25.76
C ARG A 514 31.05 6.30 26.88
N ARG A 515 30.70 5.02 26.81
CA ARG A 515 31.20 4.00 27.75
C ARG A 515 32.73 3.94 27.73
N LEU A 516 33.33 3.85 26.55
CA LEU A 516 34.78 3.78 26.41
C LEU A 516 35.47 5.03 26.96
N GLU A 517 34.98 6.23 26.60
CA GLU A 517 35.56 7.49 27.05
C GLU A 517 35.56 7.62 28.58
N LEU A 518 34.44 7.31 29.24
CA LEU A 518 34.35 7.37 30.70
C LEU A 518 35.28 6.34 31.35
N TYR A 519 35.36 5.13 30.79
CA TYR A 519 36.27 4.10 31.28
C TYR A 519 37.74 4.55 31.21
N GLU A 520 38.15 5.16 30.09
CA GLU A 520 39.51 5.68 29.93
C GLU A 520 39.81 6.82 30.92
N GLU A 521 38.85 7.71 31.21
CA GLU A 521 39.04 8.72 32.26
C GLU A 521 39.17 8.10 33.67
N ILE A 522 38.40 7.05 33.96
CA ILE A 522 38.51 6.32 35.24
C ILE A 522 39.86 5.62 35.37
N LYS A 523 40.40 5.09 34.27
CA LYS A 523 41.70 4.42 34.23
C LYS A 523 42.88 5.33 34.56
N LYS A 524 42.75 6.64 34.34
CA LYS A 524 43.81 7.63 34.68
C LYS A 524 44.03 7.79 36.18
N PHE A 525 43.08 7.31 36.98
CA PHE A 525 43.31 7.15 38.40
C PHE A 525 44.14 5.88 38.58
N ASP A 526 45.47 6.02 38.64
CA ASP A 526 46.39 4.93 38.99
C ASP A 526 45.89 4.15 40.23
N ASP A 527 46.32 2.89 40.33
CA ASP A 527 45.94 1.89 41.34
C ASP A 527 45.88 2.41 42.77
#